data_AF-A0A4Q0ZJC3-F1
#
_entry.id   AF-A0A4Q0ZJC3-F1
#
_cell.length_a   1.000
_cell.length_b   1.000
_cell.length_c   1.000
_cell.angle_alpha   90.00
_cell.angle_beta   90.00
_cell.angle_gamma   90.00
#
_symmetry.space_group_name_H-M   'P 1'
#
loop_
_entity.id
_entity.type
_entity.pdbx_description
1 polymer ?
#
loop_
_entity_poly.entity_id
_entity_poly.type
_entity_poly.pdbx_seq_one_letter_code
_entity_poly.pdbx_strand_id
1 'polypeptide(L)'
;KDNYTNFTIENAKLFYENINSANIEKIKFSSLLFNSVIDINNVKLNKDLPIISGINISKIELSQNIFSFNNIKVEIHIKNSFIYGNIDLNKKLVTLNSKQIPKSLKPFFKKINKGYKYEYKF
;
A
#
# COMPACT_ATOMS: atom_id res chain seq x y z
N LYS A 1 13.66 17.95 -23.20
CA LYS A 1 12.50 17.02 -23.13
C LYS A 1 12.26 16.77 -21.67
N ASP A 2 11.15 17.27 -21.14
CA ASP A 2 10.83 17.14 -19.72
C ASP A 2 10.53 15.66 -19.42
N ASN A 3 11.45 15.00 -18.74
CA ASN A 3 11.32 13.60 -18.30
C ASN A 3 10.39 13.51 -17.07
N TYR A 4 9.22 14.13 -17.18
CA TYR A 4 8.18 14.14 -16.17
C TYR A 4 6.93 13.50 -16.76
N THR A 5 6.53 12.37 -16.20
CA THR A 5 5.29 11.69 -16.56
C THR A 5 4.39 11.66 -15.36
N ASN A 6 3.18 12.19 -15.49
CA ASN A 6 2.16 12.07 -14.46
C ASN A 6 0.84 11.60 -15.06
N PHE A 7 0.07 10.87 -14.27
CA PHE A 7 -1.33 10.62 -14.58
C PHE A 7 -2.11 10.45 -13.28
N THR A 8 -3.40 10.76 -13.35
CA THR A 8 -4.32 10.65 -12.23
C THR A 8 -5.54 9.85 -12.65
N ILE A 9 -5.93 8.90 -11.81
CA ILE A 9 -7.19 8.15 -11.92
C ILE A 9 -8.03 8.56 -10.73
N GLU A 10 -9.26 8.98 -10.97
CA GLU A 10 -10.22 9.36 -9.93
C GLU A 10 -11.34 8.33 -9.82
N ASN A 11 -11.86 8.14 -8.60
CA ASN A 11 -13.00 7.27 -8.29
C ASN A 11 -12.81 5.82 -8.80
N ALA A 12 -11.61 5.27 -8.61
CA ALA A 12 -11.29 3.91 -9.02
C ALA A 12 -11.96 2.86 -8.12
N LYS A 13 -12.23 1.69 -8.69
CA LYS A 13 -12.73 0.51 -7.98
C LYS A 13 -11.71 -0.62 -8.11
N LEU A 14 -11.37 -1.24 -6.99
CA LEU A 14 -10.50 -2.41 -6.93
C LEU A 14 -11.39 -3.66 -6.86
N PHE A 15 -11.11 -4.64 -7.70
CA PHE A 15 -11.84 -5.90 -7.72
C PHE A 15 -10.92 -7.05 -7.31
N TYR A 16 -11.43 -7.93 -6.44
CA TYR A 16 -10.81 -9.21 -6.09
C TYR A 16 -11.85 -10.30 -6.36
N GLU A 17 -11.53 -11.26 -7.21
CA GLU A 17 -12.46 -12.35 -7.63
C GLU A 17 -13.84 -11.82 -8.08
N ASN A 18 -13.85 -10.77 -8.91
CA ASN A 18 -15.06 -10.06 -9.39
C ASN A 18 -15.89 -9.34 -8.30
N ILE A 19 -15.43 -9.33 -7.06
CA ILE A 19 -16.05 -8.59 -5.96
C ILE A 19 -15.36 -7.23 -5.83
N ASN A 20 -16.13 -6.13 -5.81
CA ASN A 20 -15.59 -4.81 -5.51
C ASN A 20 -15.06 -4.79 -4.06
N SER A 21 -13.74 -4.87 -3.93
CA SER A 21 -13.04 -5.00 -2.65
C SER A 21 -12.71 -3.64 -2.03
N ALA A 22 -12.52 -2.60 -2.85
CA ALA A 22 -12.25 -1.26 -2.36
C ALA A 22 -12.64 -0.18 -3.37
N ASN A 23 -13.15 0.94 -2.86
CA ASN A 23 -13.28 2.18 -3.62
C ASN A 23 -12.12 3.11 -3.26
N ILE A 24 -11.49 3.70 -4.28
CA ILE A 24 -10.32 4.55 -4.15
C ILE A 24 -10.67 5.91 -4.74
N GLU A 25 -10.55 6.97 -3.94
CA GLU A 25 -10.88 8.32 -4.41
C GLU A 25 -9.91 8.79 -5.49
N LYS A 26 -8.60 8.57 -5.29
CA LYS A 26 -7.58 9.07 -6.20
C LYS A 26 -6.34 8.19 -6.22
N ILE A 27 -5.87 7.84 -7.42
CA ILE A 27 -4.57 7.24 -7.68
C ILE A 27 -3.78 8.23 -8.52
N LYS A 28 -2.61 8.65 -8.05
CA LYS A 28 -1.70 9.53 -8.78
C LYS A 28 -0.40 8.79 -9.01
N PHE A 29 -0.01 8.65 -10.26
CA PHE A 29 1.33 8.26 -10.63
C PHE A 29 2.13 9.50 -11.01
N SER A 30 3.35 9.58 -10.54
CA SER A 30 4.31 10.59 -10.96
C SER A 30 5.70 9.98 -11.07
N SER A 31 6.36 10.22 -12.20
CA SER A 31 7.73 9.82 -12.44
C SER A 31 8.55 11.04 -12.83
N LEU A 32 9.69 11.22 -12.18
CA LEU A 32 10.64 12.28 -12.46
C LEU A 32 12.06 11.69 -12.43
N LEU A 33 12.75 11.78 -13.57
CA LEU A 33 14.11 11.27 -13.78
C LEU A 33 14.23 9.78 -13.42
N PHE A 34 14.68 9.50 -12.19
CA PHE A 34 15.02 8.18 -11.69
C PHE A 34 14.08 7.70 -10.59
N ASN A 35 13.07 8.49 -10.24
CA ASN A 35 12.13 8.18 -9.17
C ASN A 35 10.72 8.10 -9.73
N SER A 36 10.00 7.04 -9.35
CA SER A 36 8.57 6.89 -9.62
C SER A 36 7.83 6.72 -8.30
N VAL A 37 6.69 7.39 -8.18
CA VAL A 37 5.83 7.38 -7.00
C VAL A 37 4.40 7.12 -7.44
N ILE A 38 3.72 6.22 -6.74
CA ILE A 38 2.28 6.01 -6.82
C ILE A 38 1.69 6.41 -5.46
N ASP A 39 0.86 7.45 -5.47
CA ASP A 39 0.06 7.87 -4.34
C ASP A 39 -1.38 7.38 -4.52
N ILE A 40 -1.90 6.63 -3.56
CA ILE A 40 -3.28 6.15 -3.52
C ILE A 40 -3.94 6.80 -2.30
N ASN A 41 -4.93 7.66 -2.51
CA ASN A 41 -5.56 8.42 -1.45
C ASN A 41 -6.99 7.93 -1.20
N ASN A 42 -7.37 7.95 0.09
CA ASN A 42 -8.70 7.64 0.59
C ASN A 42 -9.25 6.30 0.06
N VAL A 43 -8.61 5.20 0.48
CA VAL A 43 -9.06 3.84 0.16
C VAL A 43 -10.09 3.40 1.19
N LYS A 44 -11.31 3.17 0.70
CA LYS A 44 -12.44 2.66 1.48
C LYS A 44 -12.67 1.20 1.10
N LEU A 45 -12.31 0.29 2.00
CA LEU A 45 -12.57 -1.14 1.82
C LEU A 45 -14.08 -1.41 1.90
N ASN A 46 -14.58 -2.25 1.00
CA ASN A 46 -16.00 -2.56 0.95
C ASN A 46 -16.37 -3.48 2.13
N LYS A 47 -17.57 -3.28 2.70
CA LYS A 47 -18.04 -3.98 3.91
C LYS A 47 -18.30 -5.46 3.67
N ASP A 48 -18.52 -5.85 2.42
CA ASP A 48 -18.79 -7.22 1.99
C ASP A 48 -17.58 -8.15 2.17
N LEU A 49 -16.40 -7.59 2.48
CA LEU A 49 -15.21 -8.32 2.92
C LEU A 49 -15.08 -8.24 4.45
N PRO A 50 -15.69 -9.18 5.21
CA PRO A 50 -15.77 -9.10 6.68
C PRO A 50 -14.40 -9.04 7.35
N ILE A 51 -13.39 -9.65 6.72
CA ILE A 51 -12.02 -9.82 7.21
C ILE A 51 -11.28 -8.48 7.40
N ILE A 52 -11.60 -7.46 6.60
CA ILE A 52 -10.93 -6.15 6.58
C ILE A 52 -11.91 -4.99 6.75
N SER A 53 -13.15 -5.31 7.13
CA SER A 53 -14.22 -4.33 7.32
C SER A 53 -13.83 -3.28 8.37
N GLY A 54 -14.10 -2.01 8.06
CA GLY A 54 -13.85 -0.90 8.99
C GLY A 54 -12.43 -0.31 8.99
N ILE A 55 -11.53 -0.76 8.12
CA ILE A 55 -10.24 -0.08 7.91
C ILE A 55 -10.43 1.05 6.91
N ASN A 56 -10.05 2.26 7.31
CA ASN A 56 -9.98 3.44 6.45
C ASN A 56 -8.53 3.84 6.26
N ILE A 57 -8.02 3.70 5.03
CA ILE A 57 -6.64 4.02 4.67
C ILE A 57 -6.66 5.40 4.04
N SER A 58 -6.04 6.38 4.70
CA SER A 58 -6.00 7.75 4.19
C SER A 58 -5.03 7.89 3.02
N LYS A 59 -3.90 7.17 3.05
CA LYS A 59 -2.87 7.21 2.01
C LYS A 59 -2.12 5.88 1.92
N ILE A 60 -1.82 5.44 0.71
CA ILE A 60 -0.76 4.47 0.39
C ILE A 60 0.21 5.17 -0.54
N GLU A 61 1.50 5.10 -0.25
CA GLU A 61 2.56 5.58 -1.13
C GLU A 61 3.45 4.39 -1.50
N LEU A 62 3.67 4.21 -2.79
CA LEU A 62 4.66 3.28 -3.33
C LEU A 62 5.73 4.11 -4.03
N SER A 63 6.98 4.02 -3.56
CA SER A 63 8.09 4.75 -4.16
C SER A 63 9.20 3.81 -4.63
N GLN A 64 9.68 4.05 -5.84
CA GLN A 64 10.70 3.25 -6.50
C GLN A 64 11.77 4.16 -7.11
N ASN A 65 13.03 3.79 -6.91
CA ASN A 65 14.18 4.44 -7.53
C ASN A 65 14.81 3.49 -8.55
N ILE A 66 15.26 3.99 -9.71
CA ILE A 66 15.85 3.18 -10.79
C ILE A 66 17.11 2.42 -10.35
N PHE A 67 17.91 3.00 -9.45
CA PHE A 67 19.11 2.36 -8.89
C PHE A 67 18.76 1.21 -7.94
N SER A 68 17.51 1.15 -7.49
CA SER A 68 16.96 0.07 -6.67
C SER A 68 15.66 -0.46 -7.29
N PHE A 69 15.63 -0.71 -8.60
CA PHE A 69 14.40 -1.08 -9.33
C PHE A 69 13.70 -2.32 -8.75
N ASN A 70 14.44 -3.23 -8.13
CA ASN A 70 13.89 -4.42 -7.48
C ASN A 70 13.28 -4.17 -6.10
N ASN A 71 13.35 -2.94 -5.57
CA ASN A 71 12.86 -2.60 -4.25
C ASN A 71 11.88 -1.43 -4.35
N ILE A 72 10.62 -1.70 -4.02
CA ILE A 72 9.57 -0.69 -3.93
C ILE A 72 9.34 -0.41 -2.45
N LYS A 73 9.55 0.83 -2.01
CA LYS A 73 9.19 1.24 -0.65
C LYS A 73 7.68 1.40 -0.57
N VAL A 74 7.12 1.01 0.57
CA VAL A 74 5.69 1.04 0.83
C VAL A 74 5.45 1.81 2.12
N GLU A 75 4.57 2.80 2.07
CA GLU A 75 4.05 3.51 3.24
C GLU A 75 2.53 3.51 3.19
N ILE A 76 1.88 3.18 4.30
CA ILE A 76 0.43 3.09 4.42
C ILE A 76 0.02 3.82 5.69
N HIS A 77 -0.82 4.84 5.52
CA HIS A 77 -1.40 5.62 6.60
C HIS A 77 -2.83 5.16 6.84
N ILE A 78 -3.08 4.67 8.05
CA ILE A 78 -4.39 4.28 8.55
C ILE A 78 -4.72 5.22 9.70
N LYS A 79 -6.01 5.45 9.98
CA LYS A 79 -6.41 6.23 11.16
C LYS A 79 -5.70 5.70 12.42
N ASN A 80 -4.86 6.54 13.03
CA ASN A 80 -4.04 6.24 14.22
C ASN A 80 -3.01 5.11 14.07
N SER A 81 -2.61 4.76 12.85
CA SER A 81 -1.62 3.70 12.59
C SER A 81 -0.80 4.00 11.34
N PHE A 82 0.45 3.57 11.34
CA PHE A 82 1.37 3.74 10.21
C PHE A 82 2.06 2.40 9.95
N ILE A 83 2.00 1.94 8.70
CA ILE A 83 2.64 0.71 8.24
C ILE A 83 3.67 1.11 7.18
N TYR A 84 4.88 0.60 7.29
CA TYR A 84 5.98 0.91 6.38
C TYR A 84 6.80 -0.33 6.05
N GLY A 85 7.42 -0.35 4.89
CA GLY A 85 8.29 -1.46 4.51
C GLY A 85 8.63 -1.43 3.04
N ASN A 86 8.76 -2.61 2.44
CA ASN A 86 9.16 -2.74 1.05
C ASN A 86 8.64 -4.02 0.39
N ILE A 87 8.58 -3.97 -0.93
CA ILE A 87 8.40 -5.12 -1.83
C ILE A 87 9.75 -5.36 -2.52
N ASP A 88 10.37 -6.50 -2.24
CA ASP A 88 11.56 -6.98 -2.93
C ASP A 88 11.13 -7.89 -4.09
N LEU A 89 11.21 -7.38 -5.32
CA LEU A 89 10.80 -8.07 -6.54
C LEU A 89 11.72 -9.24 -6.89
N ASN A 90 13.00 -9.18 -6.52
CA ASN A 90 13.93 -10.29 -6.76
C ASN A 90 13.60 -11.48 -5.85
N LYS A 91 13.28 -11.21 -4.59
CA LYS A 91 12.90 -12.24 -3.62
C LYS A 91 11.41 -12.59 -3.67
N LYS A 92 10.64 -11.83 -4.46
CA LYS A 92 9.17 -11.84 -4.48
C LYS A 92 8.58 -11.78 -3.07
N LEU A 93 9.09 -10.85 -2.26
CA LEU A 93 8.81 -10.76 -0.84
C LEU A 93 8.28 -9.37 -0.49
N VAL A 94 7.08 -9.33 0.08
CA VAL A 94 6.54 -8.16 0.75
C VAL A 94 6.93 -8.23 2.22
N THR A 95 7.55 -7.16 2.75
CA THR A 95 7.83 -6.99 4.17
C THR A 95 7.24 -5.68 4.64
N LEU A 96 6.33 -5.74 5.61
CA LEU A 96 5.71 -4.56 6.22
C LEU A 96 5.91 -4.59 7.73
N ASN A 97 6.11 -3.42 8.32
CA ASN A 97 6.32 -3.22 9.74
C ASN A 97 5.39 -2.13 10.25
N SER A 98 4.98 -2.25 11.50
CA SER A 98 4.19 -1.20 12.15
C SER A 98 4.38 -1.25 13.66
N LYS A 99 4.41 -0.09 14.32
CA LYS A 99 4.42 -0.05 15.79
C LYS A 99 3.07 -0.47 16.38
N GLN A 100 1.98 -0.12 15.70
CA GLN A 100 0.61 -0.34 16.15
C GLN A 100 -0.28 -0.58 14.94
N ILE A 101 -1.14 -1.58 14.99
CA ILE A 101 -2.08 -1.90 13.90
C ILE A 101 -3.52 -1.97 14.41
N PRO A 102 -4.51 -1.64 13.57
CA PRO A 102 -5.93 -1.89 13.84
C PRO A 102 -6.17 -3.35 14.26
N LYS A 103 -7.17 -3.57 15.14
CA LYS A 103 -7.52 -4.92 15.61
C LYS A 103 -7.81 -5.88 14.45
N SER A 104 -8.50 -5.41 13.41
CA SER A 104 -8.81 -6.18 12.20
C SER A 104 -7.58 -6.65 11.43
N LEU A 105 -6.44 -5.95 11.54
CA LEU A 105 -5.21 -6.35 10.87
C LEU A 105 -4.33 -7.31 11.69
N LYS A 106 -4.60 -7.47 12.99
CA LYS A 106 -3.79 -8.32 13.86
C LYS A 106 -3.65 -9.78 13.39
N PRO A 107 -4.68 -10.43 12.83
CA PRO A 107 -4.55 -11.79 12.32
C PRO A 107 -3.50 -11.95 11.21
N PHE A 108 -3.22 -10.88 10.44
CA PHE A 108 -2.27 -10.91 9.34
C PHE A 108 -0.83 -10.63 9.79
N PHE A 109 -0.64 -9.95 10.93
CA PHE A 109 0.68 -9.53 11.37
C PHE A 109 1.18 -10.35 12.55
N LYS A 110 2.44 -10.79 12.47
CA LYS A 110 3.16 -11.38 13.59
C LYS A 110 3.60 -10.29 14.57
N LYS A 111 3.30 -10.46 15.87
CA LYS A 111 3.83 -9.58 16.92
C LYS A 111 5.34 -9.81 17.09
N ILE A 112 6.11 -8.74 17.17
CA ILE A 112 7.57 -8.72 17.40
C ILE A 112 7.91 -7.75 18.54
N ASN A 113 9.14 -7.76 19.04
CA ASN A 113 9.56 -6.95 20.20
C ASN A 113 9.25 -5.46 20.06
N LYS A 114 9.30 -4.92 18.83
CA LYS A 114 9.11 -3.48 18.54
C LYS A 114 7.81 -3.17 17.77
N GLY A 115 6.82 -4.08 17.77
CA GLY A 115 5.54 -3.86 17.11
C GLY A 115 5.02 -5.10 16.38
N TYR A 116 4.70 -4.93 15.11
CA TYR A 116 4.05 -5.92 14.26
C TYR A 116 4.79 -6.01 12.93
N LYS A 117 4.93 -7.23 12.40
CA LYS A 117 5.58 -7.52 11.12
C LYS A 117 4.67 -8.41 10.27
N TYR A 118 4.53 -8.06 9.01
CA TYR A 118 3.89 -8.86 7.98
C TYR A 118 4.94 -9.25 6.94
N GLU A 119 4.95 -10.52 6.56
CA GLU A 119 5.79 -11.03 5.48
C GLU A 119 4.94 -11.91 4.57
N TYR A 120 5.05 -11.70 3.27
CA TYR A 120 4.33 -12.48 2.27
C TYR A 120 5.18 -12.72 1.04
N LYS A 121 5.32 -13.98 0.66
CA LYS A 121 6.10 -14.42 -0.50
C LYS A 121 5.16 -14.83 -1.62
N PHE A 122 5.40 -14.34 -2.84
CA PHE A 122 4.59 -14.58 -4.03
C PHE A 122 5.42 -15.06 -5.24
#